data_AF-A0A9P6CLT4-F1
#
_entry.id   AF-A0A9P6CLT4-F1
#
_cell.length_a   1.000
_cell.length_b   1.000
_cell.length_c   1.000
_cell.angle_alpha   90.00
_cell.angle_beta   90.00
_cell.angle_gamma   90.00
#
_symmetry.space_group_name_H-M   'P 1'
#
loop_
_entity.id
_entity.type
_entity.pdbx_description
1 polymer ?
#
loop_
_entity_poly.entity_id
_entity_poly.type
_entity_poly.pdbx_seq_one_letter_code
_entity_poly.pdbx_strand_id
1 'polypeptide(L)' 'VITAVNATTLANPLLEKRACTNNGCTCKRGTPQGQYCGICSEVVSAGTGGLYSGLFECNPSGGCCFYGARSECS' A
#
# COMPACT_ATOMS: atom_id res chain seq x y z
N VAL A 1 32.75 -25.62 -15.19
CA VAL A 1 31.48 -25.84 -14.49
C VAL A 1 30.62 -24.62 -14.75
N ILE A 2 29.75 -24.69 -15.77
CA ILE A 2 28.84 -23.59 -16.13
C ILE A 2 27.49 -24.01 -15.58
N THR A 3 27.08 -23.43 -14.47
CA THR A 3 25.73 -23.63 -13.91
C THR A 3 24.74 -22.88 -14.78
N ALA A 4 23.90 -23.62 -15.50
CA ALA A 4 22.74 -23.07 -16.19
C ALA A 4 21.78 -22.47 -15.15
N VAL A 5 21.54 -21.16 -15.25
CA VAL A 5 20.44 -20.49 -14.53
C VAL A 5 19.13 -20.89 -15.21
N ASN A 6 18.26 -21.54 -14.45
CA ASN A 6 17.00 -22.09 -14.95
C ASN A 6 15.97 -20.98 -15.11
N ALA A 7 15.57 -20.69 -16.35
CA ALA A 7 14.45 -19.82 -16.67
C ALA A 7 13.13 -20.55 -16.41
N THR A 8 12.64 -20.49 -15.17
CA THR A 8 11.23 -20.81 -14.87
C THR A 8 10.73 -19.87 -13.78
N THR A 9 9.68 -19.14 -14.12
CA THR A 9 8.99 -18.12 -13.32
C THR A 9 9.77 -16.82 -13.16
N LEU A 10 9.69 -15.99 -14.20
CA LEU A 10 9.44 -14.56 -14.00
C LEU A 10 8.05 -14.44 -13.32
N ALA A 11 7.91 -15.00 -12.11
CA ALA A 11 6.92 -14.50 -11.20
C ALA A 11 7.24 -13.01 -11.18
N ASN A 12 6.28 -12.22 -11.69
CA ASN A 12 6.10 -10.82 -11.36
C ASN A 12 6.90 -10.53 -10.10
N PRO A 13 7.78 -9.51 -10.04
CA PRO A 13 8.27 -9.09 -8.74
C PRO A 13 6.99 -8.85 -7.95
N LEU A 14 6.60 -9.83 -7.13
CA LEU A 14 5.56 -9.75 -6.16
C LEU A 14 6.07 -8.55 -5.42
N LEU A 15 5.50 -7.36 -5.68
CA LEU A 15 5.82 -6.15 -4.95
C LEU A 15 5.78 -6.65 -3.53
N GLU A 16 6.98 -6.77 -2.94
CA GLU A 16 7.21 -7.76 -1.90
C GLU A 16 6.08 -7.55 -0.92
N LYS A 17 5.31 -8.61 -0.64
CA LYS A 17 4.17 -8.61 0.29
C LYS A 17 4.69 -8.30 1.70
N ARG A 18 5.34 -7.16 1.86
CA ARG A 18 5.95 -6.63 3.05
C ARG A 18 5.04 -5.51 3.50
N ALA A 19 4.35 -5.80 4.59
CA ALA A 19 4.02 -4.82 5.62
C ALA A 19 2.97 -3.76 5.31
N CYS A 20 2.07 -3.98 4.35
CA CYS A 20 0.83 -3.21 4.35
C CYS A 20 -0.16 -3.90 5.31
N THR A 21 -0.51 -3.23 6.41
CA THR A 21 -1.48 -3.70 7.38
C THR A 21 -2.87 -3.28 6.91
N ASN A 22 -3.73 -4.25 6.66
CA ASN A 22 -5.15 -3.95 6.51
C ASN A 22 -5.74 -3.75 7.90
N ASN A 23 -5.72 -2.51 8.36
CA ASN A 23 -6.28 -2.09 9.64
C ASN A 23 -7.72 -1.57 9.50
N GLY A 24 -8.40 -1.88 8.39
CA GLY A 24 -9.73 -1.36 8.08
C GLY A 24 -9.72 0.09 7.60
N CYS A 25 -8.58 0.61 7.14
CA CYS A 25 -8.55 1.91 6.50
C CYS A 25 -9.47 1.93 5.27
N THR A 26 -10.00 3.10 4.94
CA THR A 26 -10.93 3.30 3.82
C THR A 26 -10.48 4.47 2.98
N CYS A 27 -10.50 4.30 1.66
CA CYS A 27 -10.30 5.39 0.71
C CYS A 27 -11.57 5.72 -0.05
N LYS A 28 -11.62 6.91 -0.62
CA LYS A 28 -12.73 7.34 -1.46
C LYS A 28 -12.83 6.42 -2.68
N ARG A 29 -14.02 5.89 -2.98
CA ARG A 29 -14.25 5.06 -4.17
C ARG A 29 -13.98 5.86 -5.42
N GLY A 30 -13.34 5.25 -6.41
CA GLY A 30 -12.88 5.92 -7.63
C GLY A 30 -11.56 6.67 -7.47
N THR A 31 -10.92 6.63 -6.30
CA THR A 31 -9.52 7.10 -6.16
C THR A 31 -8.62 6.21 -7.02
N PRO A 32 -7.74 6.79 -7.85
CA PRO A 32 -6.74 6.02 -8.58
C PRO A 32 -5.93 5.12 -7.65
N GLN A 33 -5.52 3.95 -8.13
CA GLN A 33 -4.64 3.11 -7.31
C GLN A 33 -3.31 3.82 -7.10
N GLY A 34 -2.88 3.95 -5.86
CA GLY A 34 -1.64 4.66 -5.52
C GLY A 34 -1.46 4.86 -4.02
N GLN A 35 -0.30 5.40 -3.64
CA GLN A 35 0.03 5.72 -2.26
C GLN A 35 -0.37 7.17 -1.93
N TYR A 36 -1.02 7.36 -0.79
CA TYR A 36 -1.59 8.61 -0.30
C TYR A 36 -1.27 8.74 1.19
N CYS A 37 -0.95 9.95 1.63
CA CYS A 37 -0.83 10.19 3.05
C CYS A 37 -2.21 10.15 3.71
N GLY A 38 -2.29 9.75 4.99
CA GLY A 38 -3.57 9.74 5.70
C GLY A 38 -4.22 11.12 5.79
N ILE A 39 -3.42 12.19 5.78
CA ILE A 39 -3.90 13.58 5.71
C ILE A 39 -4.56 13.93 4.37
N CYS A 40 -4.37 13.13 3.32
CA CYS A 40 -4.95 13.39 2.00
C CYS A 40 -6.46 13.11 2.02
N SER A 41 -7.21 13.88 1.23
CA SER A 41 -8.68 13.79 1.13
C SER A 41 -9.19 12.45 0.57
N GLU A 42 -8.30 11.71 -0.09
CA GLU A 42 -8.49 10.39 -0.66
C GLU A 42 -8.63 9.32 0.42
N VAL A 43 -7.94 9.49 1.57
CA VAL A 43 -8.04 8.59 2.71
C VAL A 43 -9.21 9.06 3.57
N VAL A 44 -10.33 8.35 3.47
CA VAL A 44 -11.56 8.65 4.22
C VAL A 44 -11.42 8.24 5.68
N SER A 45 -10.69 7.16 5.94
CA SER A 45 -10.42 6.67 7.28
C SER A 45 -9.07 5.98 7.32
N ALA A 46 -8.25 6.33 8.32
CA ALA A 46 -6.97 5.68 8.56
C ALA A 46 -7.11 4.26 9.14
N GLY A 47 -8.31 3.85 9.58
CA GLY A 47 -8.52 2.56 10.23
C GLY A 47 -7.93 2.47 11.64
N THR A 48 -7.99 1.28 12.25
CA THR A 48 -7.58 1.06 13.65
C THR A 48 -6.06 1.15 13.78
N GLY A 49 -5.55 2.08 14.61
CA GLY A 49 -4.11 2.29 14.75
C GLY A 49 -3.44 2.89 13.51
N GLY A 50 -4.22 3.34 12.53
CA GLY A 50 -3.72 4.12 11.41
C GLY A 50 -3.34 5.52 11.87
N LEU A 51 -2.22 6.00 11.35
CA LEU A 51 -1.74 7.36 11.63
C LEU A 51 -2.01 8.22 10.41
N TYR A 52 -2.63 9.38 10.58
CA TYR A 52 -2.84 10.31 9.47
C TYR A 52 -1.51 10.78 8.86
N SER A 53 -0.43 10.80 9.66
CA SER A 53 0.95 11.02 9.23
C SER A 53 1.62 9.78 8.61
N GLY A 54 0.84 8.78 8.22
CA GLY A 54 1.34 7.58 7.58
C GLY A 54 0.89 7.44 6.15
N LEU A 55 1.49 6.47 5.49
CA LEU A 55 1.26 6.21 4.07
C LEU A 55 0.24 5.08 3.92
N PHE A 56 -0.76 5.31 3.09
CA PHE A 56 -1.84 4.41 2.77
C PHE A 56 -1.87 4.18 1.27
N GLU A 57 -1.92 2.93 0.83
CA GLU A 57 -2.19 2.65 -0.58
C GLU A 57 -3.68 2.51 -0.79
N CYS A 58 -4.29 3.46 -1.51
CA CYS A 58 -5.69 3.41 -1.90
C CYS A 58 -5.87 2.56 -3.16
N ASN A 59 -7.04 1.94 -3.28
CA ASN A 59 -7.47 1.31 -4.51
C ASN A 59 -8.82 1.88 -5.01
N PRO A 60 -9.15 1.73 -6.31
CA PRO A 60 -10.37 2.26 -6.90
C PRO A 60 -11.66 1.69 -6.28
N SER A 61 -11.58 0.50 -5.70
CA SER A 61 -12.69 -0.15 -5.00
C SER A 61 -13.05 0.54 -3.68
N GLY A 62 -12.19 1.44 -3.17
CA GLY A 62 -12.35 2.18 -1.92
C GLY A 62 -11.67 1.52 -0.71
N GLY A 63 -10.96 0.42 -0.90
CA GLY A 63 -10.11 -0.15 0.14
C GLY A 63 -8.77 0.58 0.20
N CYS A 64 -8.05 0.37 1.30
CA CYS A 64 -6.65 0.70 1.34
C CYS A 64 -5.82 -0.24 2.20
N CYS A 65 -4.50 -0.04 2.14
CA CYS A 65 -3.55 -0.73 2.97
C CYS A 65 -2.59 0.25 3.65
N PHE A 66 -2.39 0.11 4.96
CA PHE A 66 -1.56 1.02 5.75
C PHE A 66 -0.11 0.54 5.81
N TYR A 67 0.83 1.38 5.39
CA TYR A 67 2.27 1.06 5.39
C TYR A 67 3.03 1.59 6.61
N GLY A 68 2.36 2.30 7.54
CA GLY A 68 2.99 2.90 8.71
C GLY A 68 3.19 4.41 8.58
N ALA A 69 3.61 5.04 9.69
CA ALA A 69 3.98 6.45 9.70
C ALA A 69 5.19 6.71 8.79
N ARG A 70 5.15 7.80 8.02
CA ARG A 70 6.29 8.27 7.26
C ARG A 70 6.47 9.76 7.45
N SER A 71 7.72 10.18 7.59
CA SER A 71 8.10 11.59 7.71
C SER A 71 7.79 12.43 6.47
N GLU A 72 7.47 11.80 5.33
CA GLU A 72 6.98 12.51 4.13
C GLU A 72 5.50 12.93 4.24
N CYS A 73 4.77 12.39 5.22
CA CYS A 73 3.35 12.63 5.46
C CYS A 73 3.08 13.46 6.73
N SER A 74 4.12 14.07 7.33
CA SER A 74 4.06 14.87 8.56
C SER A 74 3.85 16.35 8.31
#